data_AF-A0A1S8CRT5-F1
#
_entry.id   AF-A0A1S8CRT5-F1
#
_cell.length_a   1.000
_cell.length_b   1.000
_cell.length_c   1.000
_cell.angle_alpha   90.00
_cell.angle_beta   90.00
_cell.angle_gamma   90.00
#
_symmetry.space_group_name_H-M   'P 1'
#
loop_
_entity.id
_entity.type
_entity.pdbx_description
1 polymer ?
#
loop_
_entity_poly.entity_id
_entity_poly.type
_entity_poly.pdbx_seq_one_letter_code
_entity_poly.pdbx_strand_id
1 'polypeptide(L)'
;MNKVLKFPTLFYQADNLSDSSQKNYLLNIKLTFILSLVSAVLGFFGLTSSNFAFTSAALIFFSILATIYLVLSKKDQTWYRSRALAESVKSISFKYATGAEPFSLQLEAKVVDDNIIDKLNALLKEHQQLSEDFCHIGSDINYITSEMKTIRNQNFEERKDFYLKHRIQDQLDFYNVNAEKNRKKSKIWFSVMIIFQILAMLFAILRAKYPEINIWPADVFLLASSFVF
;
A
#
# COMPACT_ATOMS: atom_id res chain seq x y z
N MET A 1 -17.96 12.93 -1.62
CA MET A 1 -17.34 13.71 -2.71
C MET A 1 -17.86 13.12 -4.01
N ASN A 2 -18.84 13.75 -4.67
CA ASN A 2 -19.34 13.26 -5.96
C ASN A 2 -18.15 13.25 -6.93
N LYS A 3 -17.78 12.07 -7.44
CA LYS A 3 -16.68 11.95 -8.41
C LYS A 3 -17.11 12.66 -9.69
N VAL A 4 -16.59 13.87 -9.90
CA VAL A 4 -16.90 14.72 -11.07
C VAL A 4 -16.40 14.07 -12.37
N LEU A 5 -15.40 13.20 -12.29
CA LEU A 5 -14.89 12.39 -13.40
C LEU A 5 -15.00 10.90 -13.08
N LYS A 6 -15.66 10.14 -13.95
CA LYS A 6 -15.56 8.68 -13.97
C LYS A 6 -14.41 8.26 -14.87
N PHE A 7 -13.58 7.37 -14.34
CA PHE A 7 -12.44 6.79 -15.07
C PHE A 7 -12.84 5.52 -15.82
N PRO A 8 -11.99 5.05 -16.76
CA PRO A 8 -12.15 3.77 -17.43
C PRO A 8 -12.30 2.61 -16.43
N THR A 9 -12.97 1.51 -16.81
CA THR A 9 -13.12 0.33 -15.93
C THR A 9 -11.78 -0.18 -15.42
N LEU A 10 -10.75 -0.09 -16.28
CA LEU A 10 -9.37 -0.46 -15.97
C LEU A 10 -8.82 0.25 -14.72
N PHE A 11 -9.17 1.54 -14.51
CA PHE A 11 -8.77 2.27 -13.31
C PHE A 11 -9.30 1.58 -12.05
N TYR A 12 -10.60 1.28 -12.00
CA TYR A 12 -11.24 0.69 -10.83
C TYR A 12 -10.74 -0.73 -10.57
N GLN A 13 -10.50 -1.51 -11.62
CA GLN A 13 -9.92 -2.85 -11.47
C GLN A 13 -8.50 -2.79 -10.89
N ALA A 14 -7.66 -1.89 -11.40
CA ALA A 14 -6.31 -1.68 -10.88
C ALA A 14 -6.31 -1.12 -9.45
N ASP A 15 -7.17 -0.16 -9.14
CA ASP A 15 -7.30 0.45 -7.81
C ASP A 15 -7.79 -0.58 -6.78
N ASN A 16 -8.79 -1.40 -7.12
CA ASN A 16 -9.27 -2.48 -6.26
C ASN A 16 -8.20 -3.57 -6.05
N LEU A 17 -7.43 -3.93 -7.08
CA LEU A 17 -6.33 -4.89 -6.95
C LEU A 17 -5.21 -4.33 -6.06
N SER A 18 -4.90 -3.04 -6.20
CA SER A 18 -3.96 -2.32 -5.33
C SER A 18 -4.42 -2.38 -3.88
N ASP A 19 -5.66 -2.00 -3.59
CA ASP A 19 -6.22 -1.94 -2.24
C ASP A 19 -6.29 -3.32 -1.57
N SER A 20 -6.76 -4.34 -2.30
CA SER A 20 -6.82 -5.72 -1.78
C SER A 20 -5.43 -6.29 -1.51
N SER A 21 -4.47 -6.05 -2.41
CA SER A 21 -3.07 -6.48 -2.21
C SER A 21 -2.41 -5.76 -1.04
N GLN A 22 -2.63 -4.45 -0.89
CA GLN A 22 -2.13 -3.68 0.25
C GLN A 22 -2.68 -4.22 1.57
N LYS A 23 -4.00 -4.43 1.66
CA LYS A 23 -4.66 -4.95 2.87
C LYS A 23 -4.10 -6.31 3.24
N ASN A 24 -3.98 -7.23 2.27
CA ASN A 24 -3.42 -8.55 2.49
C ASN A 24 -1.97 -8.47 2.94
N TYR A 25 -1.14 -7.65 2.29
CA TYR A 25 0.26 -7.46 2.65
C TYR A 25 0.42 -6.94 4.10
N LEU A 26 -0.29 -5.85 4.44
CA LEU A 26 -0.23 -5.26 5.78
C LEU A 26 -0.81 -6.19 6.86
N LEU A 27 -1.86 -6.95 6.54
CA LEU A 27 -2.42 -7.95 7.45
C LEU A 27 -1.41 -9.06 7.75
N ASN A 28 -0.69 -9.55 6.74
CA ASN A 28 0.33 -10.58 6.93
C ASN A 28 1.52 -10.05 7.74
N ILE A 29 1.99 -8.81 7.48
CA ILE A 29 3.00 -8.17 8.33
C ILE A 29 2.53 -8.14 9.78
N LYS A 30 1.29 -7.68 10.00
CA LYS A 30 0.71 -7.57 11.35
C LYS A 30 0.57 -8.94 12.01
N LEU A 31 0.19 -9.98 11.27
CA LEU A 31 0.07 -11.34 11.78
C LEU A 31 1.45 -11.89 12.19
N THR A 32 2.45 -11.81 11.30
CA THR A 32 3.83 -12.22 11.60
C THR A 32 4.36 -11.51 12.84
N PHE A 33 4.10 -10.21 12.95
CA PHE A 33 4.50 -9.43 14.12
C PHE A 33 3.82 -9.92 15.40
N ILE A 34 2.49 -10.04 15.42
CA ILE A 34 1.74 -10.46 16.60
C ILE A 34 2.15 -11.87 17.02
N LEU A 35 2.30 -12.80 16.09
CA LEU A 35 2.74 -14.17 16.38
C LEU A 35 4.14 -14.17 17.01
N SER A 36 5.07 -13.40 16.45
CA SER A 36 6.44 -13.29 16.96
C SER A 36 6.50 -12.65 18.35
N LEU A 37 5.73 -11.58 18.58
CA LEU A 37 5.69 -10.88 19.85
C LEU A 37 5.04 -11.73 20.96
N VAL A 38 3.89 -12.34 20.68
CA VAL A 38 3.22 -13.23 21.64
C VAL A 38 4.09 -14.45 21.92
N SER A 39 4.76 -14.99 20.90
CA SER A 39 5.73 -16.08 21.08
C SER A 39 6.86 -15.70 22.02
N ALA A 40 7.45 -14.50 21.88
CA ALA A 40 8.53 -14.03 22.76
C ALA A 40 8.05 -13.88 24.21
N VAL A 41 6.84 -13.33 24.42
CA VAL A 41 6.24 -13.22 25.75
C VAL A 41 5.96 -14.60 26.35
N LEU A 42 5.41 -15.55 25.59
CA LEU A 42 5.16 -16.90 26.09
C LEU A 42 6.46 -17.68 26.30
N GLY A 43 7.48 -17.47 25.47
CA GLY A 43 8.80 -18.08 25.61
C GLY A 43 9.48 -17.66 26.90
N PHE A 44 9.30 -16.39 27.30
CA PHE A 44 9.72 -15.88 28.59
C PHE A 44 9.08 -16.62 29.77
N PHE A 45 7.76 -16.89 29.73
CA PHE A 45 7.09 -17.74 30.72
C PHE A 45 7.41 -19.25 30.55
N GLY A 46 7.91 -19.65 29.37
CA GLY A 46 8.36 -21.01 29.08
C GLY A 46 9.55 -21.47 29.91
N LEU A 47 10.31 -20.52 30.50
CA LEU A 47 11.41 -20.82 31.42
C LEU A 47 10.95 -21.56 32.69
N THR A 48 9.68 -21.41 33.08
CA THR A 48 9.12 -22.03 34.28
C THR A 48 8.08 -23.11 33.97
N SER A 49 7.52 -23.15 32.76
CA SER A 49 6.48 -24.11 32.38
C SER A 49 6.66 -24.63 30.96
N SER A 50 6.73 -25.95 30.83
CA SER A 50 6.87 -26.66 29.55
C SER A 50 5.74 -26.35 28.57
N ASN A 51 4.51 -26.16 29.06
CA ASN A 51 3.36 -25.83 28.21
C ASN A 51 3.52 -24.48 27.49
N PHE A 52 4.05 -23.46 28.18
CA PHE A 52 4.33 -22.17 27.56
C PHE A 52 5.49 -22.25 26.56
N ALA A 53 6.50 -23.08 26.83
CA ALA A 53 7.60 -23.32 25.89
C ALA A 53 7.11 -23.97 24.58
N PHE A 54 6.29 -25.03 24.65
CA PHE A 54 5.71 -25.66 23.45
C PHE A 54 4.78 -24.72 22.69
N THR A 55 3.96 -23.93 23.39
CA THR A 55 3.07 -22.94 22.76
C THR A 55 3.88 -21.84 22.06
N SER A 56 4.94 -21.34 22.70
CA SER A 56 5.87 -20.38 22.11
C SER A 56 6.50 -20.92 20.82
N ALA A 57 7.01 -22.16 20.84
CA ALA A 57 7.60 -22.82 19.68
C ALA A 57 6.60 -22.97 18.51
N ALA A 58 5.36 -23.35 18.80
CA ALA A 58 4.29 -23.43 17.79
C ALA A 58 4.01 -22.05 17.16
N LEU A 59 3.98 -20.98 17.95
CA LEU A 59 3.78 -19.62 17.42
C LEU A 59 4.95 -19.15 16.54
N ILE A 60 6.20 -19.50 16.87
CA ILE A 60 7.37 -19.24 15.99
C ILE A 60 7.17 -19.96 14.66
N PHE A 61 6.79 -21.24 14.70
CA PHE A 61 6.55 -22.03 13.49
C PHE A 61 5.49 -21.36 12.58
N PHE A 62 4.35 -20.93 13.15
CA PHE A 62 3.34 -20.22 12.37
C PHE A 62 3.79 -18.84 11.88
N SER A 63 4.62 -18.12 12.66
CA SER A 63 5.23 -16.86 12.22
C SER A 63 6.14 -17.05 11.00
N ILE A 64 6.92 -18.13 10.98
CA ILE A 64 7.77 -18.51 9.84
C ILE A 64 6.89 -18.79 8.62
N LEU A 65 5.83 -19.59 8.76
CA LEU A 65 4.89 -19.86 7.66
C LEU A 65 4.24 -18.58 7.12
N ALA A 66 3.81 -17.67 8.01
CA ALA A 66 3.26 -16.37 7.62
C ALA A 66 4.28 -15.51 6.88
N THR A 67 5.56 -15.56 7.29
CA THR A 67 6.66 -14.85 6.63
C THR A 67 6.97 -15.42 5.25
N ILE A 68 7.02 -16.75 5.12
CA ILE A 68 7.18 -17.43 3.83
C ILE A 68 6.04 -17.04 2.89
N TYR A 69 4.79 -17.08 3.38
CA TYR A 69 3.64 -16.64 2.60
C TYR A 69 3.74 -15.17 2.18
N LEU A 70 4.14 -14.27 3.09
CA LEU A 70 4.32 -12.86 2.80
C LEU A 70 5.30 -12.64 1.64
N VAL A 71 6.45 -13.33 1.65
CA VAL A 71 7.48 -13.22 0.60
C VAL A 71 7.02 -13.86 -0.71
N LEU A 72 6.42 -15.06 -0.66
CA LEU A 72 6.01 -15.79 -1.86
C LEU A 72 4.79 -15.16 -2.55
N SER A 73 3.89 -14.54 -1.77
CA SER A 73 2.67 -13.92 -2.31
C SER A 73 2.94 -12.65 -3.14
N LYS A 74 4.12 -12.02 -2.99
CA LYS A 74 4.56 -10.80 -3.70
C LYS A 74 3.51 -9.67 -3.70
N LYS A 75 2.68 -9.61 -2.66
CA LYS A 75 1.54 -8.67 -2.59
C LYS A 75 1.99 -7.21 -2.46
N ASP A 76 3.21 -6.96 -2.01
CA ASP A 76 3.87 -5.65 -2.09
C ASP A 76 4.09 -5.20 -3.54
N GLN A 77 4.60 -6.10 -4.39
CA GLN A 77 4.85 -5.81 -5.80
C GLN A 77 3.54 -5.63 -6.56
N THR A 78 2.56 -6.51 -6.33
CA THR A 78 1.21 -6.36 -6.93
C THR A 78 0.59 -5.04 -6.47
N TRP A 79 0.62 -4.73 -5.16
CA TRP A 79 0.13 -3.45 -4.64
C TRP A 79 0.78 -2.26 -5.36
N TYR A 80 2.11 -2.17 -5.40
CA TYR A 80 2.81 -1.04 -6.01
C TYR A 80 2.52 -0.90 -7.51
N ARG A 81 2.55 -2.02 -8.24
CA ARG A 81 2.32 -2.02 -9.70
C ARG A 81 0.88 -1.70 -10.05
N SER A 82 -0.11 -2.25 -9.33
CA SER A 82 -1.52 -1.93 -9.55
C SER A 82 -1.82 -0.47 -9.22
N ARG A 83 -1.17 0.08 -8.18
CA ARG A 83 -1.28 1.51 -7.84
C ARG A 83 -0.69 2.39 -8.95
N ALA A 84 0.48 2.01 -9.48
CA ALA A 84 1.10 2.71 -10.61
C ALA A 84 0.22 2.67 -11.85
N LEU A 85 -0.35 1.50 -12.19
CA LEU A 85 -1.29 1.35 -13.29
C LEU A 85 -2.52 2.26 -13.11
N ALA A 86 -3.16 2.24 -11.92
CA ALA A 86 -4.31 3.07 -11.63
C ALA A 86 -4.00 4.58 -11.79
N GLU A 87 -2.85 5.04 -11.28
CA GLU A 87 -2.45 6.45 -11.43
C GLU A 87 -2.04 6.83 -12.87
N SER A 88 -1.48 5.89 -13.64
CA SER A 88 -1.20 6.07 -15.07
C SER A 88 -2.49 6.19 -15.88
N VAL A 89 -3.46 5.30 -15.66
CA VAL A 89 -4.79 5.36 -16.29
C VAL A 89 -5.47 6.69 -15.95
N LYS A 90 -5.50 7.06 -14.66
CA LYS A 90 -6.05 8.36 -14.21
C LYS A 90 -5.40 9.53 -14.94
N SER A 91 -4.07 9.55 -15.03
CA SER A 91 -3.32 10.62 -15.68
C SER A 91 -3.63 10.71 -17.18
N ILE A 92 -3.71 9.56 -17.87
CA ILE A 92 -4.11 9.49 -19.28
C ILE A 92 -5.54 9.97 -19.48
N SER A 93 -6.47 9.57 -18.62
CA SER A 93 -7.87 10.01 -18.69
C SER A 93 -8.00 11.52 -18.53
N PHE A 94 -7.24 12.15 -17.62
CA PHE A 94 -7.20 13.61 -17.51
C PHE A 94 -6.63 14.28 -18.76
N LYS A 95 -5.54 13.75 -19.34
CA LYS A 95 -4.96 14.30 -20.58
C LYS A 95 -5.96 14.23 -21.74
N TYR A 96 -6.67 13.11 -21.88
CA TYR A 96 -7.73 12.95 -22.89
C TYR A 96 -8.89 13.91 -22.64
N ALA A 97 -9.43 13.94 -21.42
CA ALA A 97 -10.59 14.76 -21.07
C ALA A 97 -10.29 16.26 -21.24
N THR A 98 -9.05 16.68 -21.00
CA THR A 98 -8.64 18.09 -21.11
C THR A 98 -8.04 18.44 -22.46
N GLY A 99 -7.92 17.50 -23.41
CA GLY A 99 -7.35 17.78 -24.72
C GLY A 99 -5.85 18.10 -24.71
N ALA A 100 -5.11 17.64 -23.69
CA ALA A 100 -3.67 17.83 -23.58
C ALA A 100 -2.91 16.76 -24.39
N GLU A 101 -1.66 17.05 -24.76
CA GLU A 101 -0.77 16.10 -25.43
C GLU A 101 -0.72 14.75 -24.67
N PRO A 102 -0.90 13.61 -25.37
CA PRO A 102 -0.90 13.37 -26.83
C PRO A 102 -2.29 13.47 -27.51
N PHE A 103 -3.31 13.97 -26.82
CA PHE A 103 -4.71 13.94 -27.24
C PHE A 103 -5.23 15.32 -27.62
N SER A 104 -4.44 16.08 -28.38
CA SER A 104 -4.78 17.43 -28.84
C SER A 104 -6.17 17.48 -29.48
N LEU A 105 -6.89 18.59 -29.27
CA LEU A 105 -8.19 18.83 -29.91
C LEU A 105 -8.09 19.11 -31.41
N GLN A 106 -6.88 19.34 -31.93
CA GLN A 106 -6.64 19.54 -33.37
C GLN A 106 -6.68 18.23 -34.17
N LEU A 107 -6.56 17.09 -33.49
CA LEU A 107 -6.62 15.76 -34.10
C LEU A 107 -8.09 15.33 -34.31
N GLU A 108 -8.30 14.47 -35.31
CA GLU A 108 -9.63 13.88 -35.56
C GLU A 108 -10.10 13.08 -34.33
N ALA A 109 -11.36 13.25 -33.94
CA ALA A 109 -11.91 12.64 -32.73
C ALA A 109 -11.75 11.10 -32.70
N LYS A 110 -11.94 10.45 -33.85
CA LYS A 110 -11.77 8.99 -33.98
C LYS A 110 -10.32 8.56 -33.70
N VAL A 111 -9.34 9.25 -34.28
CA VAL A 111 -7.91 8.98 -34.06
C VAL A 111 -7.53 9.16 -32.59
N VAL A 112 -8.10 10.16 -31.92
CA VAL A 112 -7.84 10.39 -30.48
C VAL A 112 -8.44 9.27 -29.62
N ASP A 113 -9.67 8.85 -29.93
CA ASP A 113 -10.34 7.74 -29.23
C ASP A 113 -9.57 6.42 -29.41
N ASP A 114 -9.08 6.14 -30.62
CA ASP A 114 -8.24 4.95 -30.89
C ASP A 114 -6.90 5.04 -30.13
N ASN A 115 -6.25 6.21 -30.14
CA ASN A 115 -4.97 6.42 -29.46
C ASN A 115 -5.04 6.22 -27.93
N ILE A 116 -6.14 6.61 -27.27
CA ILE A 116 -6.28 6.37 -25.83
C ILE A 116 -6.48 4.89 -25.54
N ILE A 117 -7.29 4.19 -26.35
CA ILE A 117 -7.52 2.75 -26.22
C ILE A 117 -6.19 2.01 -26.35
N ASP A 118 -5.40 2.33 -27.38
CA ASP A 118 -4.08 1.72 -27.61
C ASP A 118 -3.11 1.97 -26.45
N LYS A 119 -3.07 3.20 -25.91
CA LYS A 119 -2.22 3.52 -24.75
C LYS A 119 -2.63 2.76 -23.50
N LEU A 120 -3.93 2.65 -23.24
CA LEU A 120 -4.44 1.92 -22.07
C LEU A 120 -4.18 0.40 -22.21
N ASN A 121 -4.32 -0.15 -23.41
CA ASN A 121 -3.97 -1.54 -23.71
C ASN A 121 -2.47 -1.81 -23.57
N ALA A 122 -1.62 -0.89 -24.04
CA ALA A 122 -0.18 -1.00 -23.90
C ALA A 122 0.24 -1.04 -22.43
N LEU A 123 -0.33 -0.14 -21.60
CA LEU A 123 -0.11 -0.16 -20.15
C LEU A 123 -0.56 -1.48 -19.52
N LEU A 124 -1.76 -1.96 -19.84
CA LEU A 124 -2.25 -3.22 -19.29
C LEU A 124 -1.32 -4.39 -19.66
N LYS A 125 -0.87 -4.44 -20.92
CA LYS A 125 0.02 -5.49 -21.41
C LYS A 125 1.39 -5.47 -20.72
N GLU A 126 1.98 -4.30 -20.50
CA GLU A 126 3.25 -4.15 -19.77
C GLU A 126 3.14 -4.74 -18.36
N HIS A 127 2.01 -4.52 -17.68
CA HIS A 127 1.79 -5.02 -16.33
C HIS A 127 1.39 -6.51 -16.29
N GLN A 128 0.60 -7.00 -17.26
CA GLN A 128 0.17 -8.40 -17.36
C GLN A 128 1.32 -9.39 -17.57
N GLN A 129 2.32 -9.01 -18.38
CA GLN A 129 3.47 -9.88 -18.66
C GLN A 129 4.28 -10.23 -17.41
N LEU A 130 4.09 -9.49 -16.30
CA LEU A 130 4.92 -9.58 -15.11
C LEU A 130 4.20 -10.19 -13.90
N SER A 131 2.90 -10.51 -13.97
CA SER A 131 2.15 -11.11 -12.85
C SER A 131 0.80 -11.71 -13.27
N GLU A 132 0.51 -12.92 -12.77
CA GLU A 132 -0.77 -13.63 -12.96
C GLU A 132 -1.97 -12.88 -12.35
N ASP A 133 -1.76 -12.05 -11.32
CA ASP A 133 -2.81 -11.26 -10.67
C ASP A 133 -3.52 -10.29 -11.66
N PHE A 134 -2.86 -9.93 -12.77
CA PHE A 134 -3.42 -9.04 -13.80
C PHE A 134 -4.18 -9.77 -14.91
N CYS A 135 -4.16 -11.11 -14.97
CA CYS A 135 -4.87 -11.88 -15.99
C CYS A 135 -6.39 -11.67 -15.96
N HIS A 136 -6.95 -11.30 -14.81
CA HIS A 136 -8.38 -11.01 -14.64
C HIS A 136 -8.74 -9.55 -14.92
N ILE A 137 -7.76 -8.67 -15.04
CA ILE A 137 -7.99 -7.27 -15.41
C ILE A 137 -8.23 -7.22 -16.91
N GLY A 138 -9.41 -6.71 -17.30
CA GLY A 138 -9.69 -6.34 -18.68
C GLY A 138 -10.80 -7.09 -19.41
N SER A 139 -11.54 -7.98 -18.75
CA SER A 139 -12.64 -8.75 -19.36
C SER A 139 -13.88 -7.93 -19.76
N ASP A 140 -13.99 -6.66 -19.32
CA ASP A 140 -15.08 -5.74 -19.67
C ASP A 140 -14.61 -4.28 -19.49
N ILE A 141 -13.74 -3.81 -20.39
CA ILE A 141 -13.16 -2.46 -20.29
C ILE A 141 -14.01 -1.45 -21.04
N ASN A 142 -14.65 -0.56 -20.30
CA ASN A 142 -15.02 0.75 -20.83
C ASN A 142 -13.78 1.66 -20.80
N TYR A 143 -13.21 1.94 -21.97
CA TYR A 143 -11.98 2.76 -22.11
C TYR A 143 -12.23 4.26 -22.05
N ILE A 144 -13.42 4.72 -22.44
CA ILE A 144 -13.72 6.15 -22.56
C ILE A 144 -15.11 6.39 -21.98
N THR A 145 -15.17 7.12 -20.86
CA THR A 145 -16.43 7.43 -20.19
C THR A 145 -17.14 8.62 -20.85
N SER A 146 -18.46 8.70 -20.68
CA SER A 146 -19.24 9.85 -21.16
C SER A 146 -18.83 11.15 -20.45
N GLU A 147 -18.44 11.08 -19.18
CA GLU A 147 -17.92 12.22 -18.43
C GLU A 147 -16.61 12.76 -19.03
N MET A 148 -15.69 11.87 -19.46
CA MET A 148 -14.46 12.27 -20.15
C MET A 148 -14.76 13.03 -21.45
N LYS A 149 -15.72 12.56 -22.26
CA LYS A 149 -16.15 13.25 -23.49
C LYS A 149 -16.85 14.58 -23.21
N THR A 150 -17.63 14.64 -22.13
CA THR A 150 -18.33 15.86 -21.71
C THR A 150 -17.34 16.98 -21.41
N ILE A 151 -16.32 16.71 -20.60
CA ILE A 151 -15.26 17.69 -20.30
C ILE A 151 -14.46 18.04 -21.56
N ARG A 152 -14.18 17.05 -22.42
CA ARG A 152 -13.43 17.30 -23.66
C ARG A 152 -14.10 18.28 -24.61
N ASN A 153 -15.44 18.29 -24.63
CA ASN A 153 -16.23 19.17 -25.48
C ASN A 153 -16.44 20.58 -24.90
N GLN A 154 -15.93 20.85 -23.70
CA GLN A 154 -15.97 22.18 -23.09
C GLN A 154 -14.95 23.13 -23.71
N ASN A 155 -15.17 24.43 -23.49
CA ASN A 155 -14.20 25.43 -23.94
C ASN A 155 -12.88 25.32 -23.15
N PHE A 156 -11.85 26.04 -23.61
CA PHE A 156 -10.52 25.94 -23.01
C PHE A 156 -10.48 26.34 -21.53
N GLU A 157 -11.12 27.46 -21.16
CA GLU A 157 -11.10 27.93 -19.78
C GLU A 157 -11.81 26.96 -18.84
N GLU A 158 -12.96 26.40 -19.25
CA GLU A 158 -13.67 25.37 -18.48
C GLU A 158 -12.81 24.11 -18.26
N ARG A 159 -12.13 23.61 -19.29
CA ARG A 159 -11.23 22.44 -19.17
C ARG A 159 -10.03 22.72 -18.28
N LYS A 160 -9.46 23.91 -18.37
CA LYS A 160 -8.32 24.36 -17.58
C LYS A 160 -8.71 24.47 -16.10
N ASP A 161 -9.83 25.12 -15.80
CA ASP A 161 -10.35 25.24 -14.44
C ASP A 161 -10.70 23.88 -13.86
N PHE A 162 -11.30 23.00 -14.66
CA PHE A 162 -11.56 21.62 -14.29
C PHE A 162 -10.27 20.88 -13.90
N TYR A 163 -9.21 21.00 -14.71
CA TYR A 163 -7.92 20.36 -14.42
C TYR A 163 -7.28 20.92 -13.14
N LEU A 164 -7.21 22.25 -12.99
CA LEU A 164 -6.64 22.88 -11.81
C LEU A 164 -7.35 22.44 -10.54
N LYS A 165 -8.68 22.40 -10.56
CA LYS A 165 -9.50 22.02 -9.41
C LYS A 165 -9.44 20.53 -9.10
N HIS A 166 -9.69 19.67 -10.10
CA HIS A 166 -9.92 18.24 -9.87
C HIS A 166 -8.66 17.36 -10.05
N ARG A 167 -7.59 17.90 -10.63
CA ARG A 167 -6.30 17.20 -10.70
C ARG A 167 -5.31 17.80 -9.72
N ILE A 168 -5.05 19.10 -9.82
CA ILE A 168 -3.94 19.72 -9.09
C ILE A 168 -4.30 19.97 -7.62
N GLN A 169 -5.42 20.64 -7.34
CA GLN A 169 -5.83 20.92 -5.97
C GLN A 169 -6.11 19.63 -5.19
N ASP A 170 -6.84 18.68 -5.78
CA ASP A 170 -7.10 17.37 -5.17
C ASP A 170 -5.79 16.62 -4.83
N GLN A 171 -4.76 16.69 -5.68
CA GLN A 171 -3.44 16.13 -5.38
C GLN A 171 -2.74 16.87 -4.24
N LEU A 172 -2.74 18.19 -4.28
CA LEU A 172 -2.12 19.02 -3.25
C LEU A 172 -2.74 18.77 -1.87
N ASP A 173 -4.07 18.75 -1.79
CA ASP A 173 -4.82 18.49 -0.56
C ASP A 173 -4.52 17.08 -0.02
N PHE A 174 -4.53 16.07 -0.89
CA PHE A 174 -4.18 14.70 -0.51
C PHE A 174 -2.77 14.62 0.07
N TYR A 175 -1.77 15.21 -0.57
CA TYR A 175 -0.39 15.15 -0.09
C TYR A 175 -0.20 15.95 1.19
N ASN A 176 -0.79 17.13 1.31
CA ASN A 176 -0.68 17.96 2.52
C ASN A 176 -1.27 17.24 3.74
N VAL A 177 -2.49 16.72 3.60
CA VAL A 177 -3.18 15.99 4.69
C VAL A 177 -2.41 14.74 5.09
N ASN A 178 -1.90 13.96 4.13
CA ASN A 178 -1.18 12.73 4.43
C ASN A 178 0.23 12.98 4.96
N ALA A 179 0.93 14.00 4.48
CA ALA A 179 2.25 14.36 4.98
C ALA A 179 2.20 14.75 6.46
N GLU A 180 1.22 15.56 6.88
CA GLU A 180 1.10 15.94 8.29
C GLU A 180 0.76 14.73 9.18
N LYS A 181 -0.18 13.88 8.74
CA LYS A 181 -0.54 12.64 9.46
C LYS A 181 0.66 11.71 9.60
N ASN A 182 1.42 11.50 8.53
CA ASN A 182 2.60 10.63 8.53
C ASN A 182 3.72 11.21 9.39
N ARG A 183 3.92 12.54 9.38
CA ARG A 183 4.90 13.20 10.25
C ARG A 183 4.57 13.00 11.74
N LYS A 184 3.28 13.13 12.13
CA LYS A 184 2.85 12.89 13.51
C LYS A 184 3.06 11.42 13.91
N LYS A 185 2.64 10.47 13.07
CA LYS A 185 2.82 9.04 13.33
C LYS A 185 4.29 8.63 13.44
N SER A 186 5.14 9.12 12.53
CA SER A 186 6.57 8.85 12.54
C SER A 186 7.23 9.28 13.86
N LYS A 187 6.89 10.46 14.38
CA LYS A 187 7.40 10.90 15.70
C LYS A 187 6.94 10.01 16.85
N ILE A 188 5.68 9.59 16.84
CA ILE A 188 5.12 8.70 17.86
C ILE A 188 5.85 7.36 17.83
N TRP A 189 5.94 6.73 16.66
CA TRP A 189 6.62 5.45 16.49
C TRP A 189 8.10 5.54 16.83
N PHE A 190 8.80 6.58 16.39
CA PHE A 190 10.19 6.81 16.77
C PHE A 190 10.37 6.90 18.31
N SER A 191 9.45 7.56 19.00
CA SER A 191 9.48 7.65 20.47
C SER A 191 9.22 6.30 21.14
N VAL A 192 8.24 5.53 20.64
CA VAL A 192 7.93 4.18 21.13
C VAL A 192 9.13 3.24 20.94
N MET A 193 9.80 3.30 19.79
CA MET A 193 10.99 2.53 19.49
C MET A 193 12.11 2.81 20.51
N ILE A 194 12.39 4.09 20.80
CA ILE A 194 13.40 4.48 21.79
C ILE A 194 13.03 3.96 23.18
N ILE A 195 11.76 4.11 23.60
CA ILE A 195 11.31 3.63 24.91
C ILE A 195 11.55 2.13 25.05
N PHE A 196 11.20 1.32 24.04
CA PHE A 196 11.45 -0.11 24.07
C PHE A 196 12.94 -0.47 24.10
N GLN A 197 13.79 0.26 23.38
CA GLN A 197 15.25 0.06 23.45
C GLN A 197 15.82 0.40 24.83
N ILE A 198 15.37 1.49 25.45
CA ILE A 198 15.78 1.85 26.82
C ILE A 198 15.33 0.77 27.80
N LEU A 199 14.09 0.28 27.71
CA LEU A 199 13.60 -0.81 28.55
C LEU A 199 14.42 -2.09 28.35
N ALA A 200 14.70 -2.48 27.11
CA ALA A 200 15.54 -3.63 26.80
C ALA A 200 16.94 -3.50 27.44
N MET A 201 17.57 -2.32 27.31
CA MET A 201 18.87 -2.02 27.92
C MET A 201 18.82 -2.07 29.45
N LEU A 202 17.81 -1.46 30.08
CA LEU A 202 17.64 -1.47 31.53
C LEU A 202 17.47 -2.90 32.06
N PHE A 203 16.63 -3.71 31.42
CA PHE A 203 16.45 -5.11 31.82
C PHE A 203 17.68 -5.97 31.58
N ALA A 204 18.48 -5.68 30.54
CA ALA A 204 19.77 -6.35 30.34
C ALA A 204 20.78 -6.01 31.47
N ILE A 205 20.85 -4.75 31.90
CA ILE A 205 21.70 -4.34 33.03
C ILE A 205 21.22 -4.98 34.33
N LEU A 206 19.91 -4.99 34.58
CA LEU A 206 19.34 -5.63 35.76
C LEU A 206 19.61 -7.13 35.79
N ARG A 207 19.54 -7.81 34.63
CA ARG A 207 19.94 -9.21 34.48
C ARG A 207 21.41 -9.44 34.86
N ALA A 208 22.31 -8.54 34.45
CA ALA A 208 23.73 -8.63 34.80
C ALA A 208 23.98 -8.38 36.30
N LYS A 209 23.20 -7.47 36.92
CA LYS A 209 23.34 -7.12 38.34
C LYS A 209 22.70 -8.14 39.28
N TYR A 210 21.60 -8.76 38.87
CA TYR A 210 20.83 -9.71 39.67
C TYR A 210 20.71 -11.05 38.91
N PRO A 211 21.82 -11.79 38.75
CA PRO A 211 21.83 -13.05 38.00
C PRO A 211 20.98 -14.13 38.67
N GLU A 212 20.76 -14.03 39.99
CA GLU A 212 19.90 -14.93 40.75
C GLU A 212 18.44 -14.89 40.28
N ILE A 213 18.01 -13.78 39.69
CA ILE A 213 16.69 -13.65 39.05
C ILE A 213 16.85 -14.13 37.61
N ASN A 214 16.41 -15.35 37.33
CA ASN A 214 16.54 -15.97 36.01
C ASN A 214 15.66 -15.34 34.91
N ILE A 215 14.75 -14.43 35.25
CA ILE A 215 13.62 -14.05 34.40
C ILE A 215 13.65 -12.52 34.16
N TRP A 216 14.26 -12.10 33.05
CA TRP A 216 14.29 -10.70 32.60
C TRP A 216 13.83 -10.52 31.14
N PRO A 217 12.82 -9.66 30.84
CA PRO A 217 12.17 -9.60 29.53
C PRO A 217 12.92 -8.74 28.50
N ALA A 218 14.25 -8.64 28.60
CA ALA A 218 15.05 -7.76 27.73
C ALA A 218 14.84 -8.08 26.24
N ASP A 219 14.80 -9.38 25.89
CA ASP A 219 14.63 -9.85 24.52
C ASP A 219 13.25 -9.53 23.94
N VAL A 220 12.21 -9.51 24.77
CA VAL A 220 10.84 -9.15 24.37
C VAL A 220 10.77 -7.68 23.97
N PHE A 221 11.37 -6.79 24.77
CA PHE A 221 11.40 -5.35 24.47
C PHE A 221 12.30 -5.04 23.27
N LEU A 222 13.41 -5.76 23.11
CA LEU A 222 14.27 -5.63 21.94
C LEU A 222 13.51 -6.02 20.66
N LEU A 223 12.83 -7.16 20.67
CA LEU A 223 11.98 -7.61 19.56
C LEU A 223 10.85 -6.61 19.28
N ALA A 224 10.17 -6.11 20.31
CA ALA A 224 9.12 -5.11 20.15
C ALA A 224 9.65 -3.85 19.45
N SER A 225 10.89 -3.44 19.71
CA SER A 225 11.50 -2.27 19.05
C SER A 225 11.77 -2.47 17.56
N SER A 226 12.07 -3.69 17.10
CA SER A 226 12.40 -3.95 15.68
C SER A 226 11.20 -3.90 14.73
N PHE A 227 9.98 -3.84 15.26
CA PHE A 227 8.75 -3.81 14.47
C PHE A 227 8.05 -2.45 14.48
N VAL A 228 8.68 -1.44 15.08
CA VAL A 228 8.18 -0.08 15.08
C VAL A 228 8.63 0.62 13.79
N PHE A 229 7.74 0.68 12.79
CA PHE A 229 7.93 1.37 11.50
C PHE A 229 7.08 2.64 11.40
#